data_AF-A0A819RPG6-F1
#
_entry.id   AF-A0A819RPG6-F1
#
_cell.length_a   1.000
_cell.length_b   1.000
_cell.length_c   1.000
_cell.angle_alpha   90.00
_cell.angle_beta   90.00
_cell.angle_gamma   90.00
#
_symmetry.space_group_name_H-M   'P 1'
#
loop_
_entity.id
_entity.type
_entity.pdbx_description
1 polymer ?
#
loop_
_entity_poly.entity_id
_entity_poly.type
_entity_poly.pdbx_seq_one_letter_code
_entity_poly.pdbx_strand_id
1 'polypeptide(L)'
;MALKLSCLSRKRKRFNINQTLFDDLTNEIYYEIFDYLTYNDVIKSFSNLNNRFKQIIGNYPHNINLEIDKNIPRFIRSLKITLNSQLDLFNSLKTNQFLSLRSLTISNLRYNEINHILNRIPSTQLEYIYIGICVNDQKEDFFKNFIFTTNTNS
;
A
#
# COMPACT_ATOMS: atom_id res chain seq x y z
N MET A 1 -0.76 61.94 -7.49
CA MET A 1 0.33 61.43 -6.63
C MET A 1 0.40 59.92 -6.82
N ALA A 2 1.34 59.43 -7.63
CA ALA A 2 1.41 58.03 -8.05
C ALA A 2 2.24 57.21 -7.05
N LEU A 3 1.62 56.22 -6.41
CA LEU A 3 2.30 55.26 -5.54
C LEU A 3 3.02 54.22 -6.41
N LYS A 4 4.34 54.31 -6.43
CA LYS A 4 5.24 53.38 -7.11
C LYS A 4 5.36 52.11 -6.26
N LEU A 5 4.65 51.05 -6.64
CA LEU A 5 4.83 49.72 -6.04
C LEU A 5 6.14 49.12 -6.55
N SER A 6 7.17 49.15 -5.70
CA SER A 6 8.43 48.44 -5.95
C SER A 6 8.17 46.93 -5.83
N CYS A 7 8.37 46.22 -6.95
CA CYS A 7 8.26 44.78 -7.03
C CYS A 7 9.45 44.14 -6.32
N LEU A 8 9.35 43.95 -5.00
CA LEU A 8 10.29 43.16 -4.22
C LEU A 8 10.12 41.69 -4.61
N SER A 9 11.02 41.19 -5.45
CA SER A 9 11.18 39.77 -5.76
C SER A 9 11.59 39.01 -4.49
N ARG A 10 10.63 38.65 -3.64
CA ARG A 10 10.83 37.70 -2.55
C ARG A 10 11.16 36.35 -3.17
N LYS A 11 12.44 35.96 -3.10
CA LYS A 11 12.86 34.56 -3.27
C LYS A 11 12.00 33.73 -2.30
N ARG A 12 11.00 33.00 -2.83
CA ARG A 12 10.21 32.06 -2.04
C ARG A 12 11.14 30.95 -1.57
N LYS A 13 11.64 31.06 -0.33
CA LYS A 13 12.09 29.88 0.41
C LYS A 13 10.92 28.91 0.37
N ARG A 14 11.07 27.78 -0.32
CA ARG A 14 10.14 26.66 -0.21
C ARG A 14 10.24 26.20 1.25
N PHE A 15 9.31 26.63 2.08
CA PHE A 15 9.13 26.01 3.38
C PHE A 15 8.78 24.55 3.09
N ASN A 16 9.64 23.64 3.53
CA ASN A 16 9.24 22.25 3.76
C ASN A 16 8.23 22.33 4.90
N ILE A 17 6.96 22.56 4.55
CA ILE A 17 5.86 22.44 5.49
C ILE A 17 5.78 20.93 5.75
N ASN A 18 6.35 20.49 6.87
CA ASN A 18 6.07 19.16 7.39
C ASN A 18 4.55 19.05 7.49
N GLN A 19 3.98 18.01 6.85
CA GLN A 19 2.54 17.76 6.79
C GLN A 19 1.87 17.55 8.16
N THR A 20 2.65 17.53 9.25
CA THR A 20 2.19 17.42 10.63
C THR A 20 1.41 18.65 11.12
N LEU A 21 1.53 19.80 10.44
CA LEU A 21 0.99 21.07 10.93
C LEU A 21 -0.55 21.13 11.02
N PHE A 22 -1.26 20.24 10.32
CA PHE A 22 -2.72 20.13 10.43
C PHE A 22 -3.13 19.10 11.49
N ASP A 23 -2.47 17.95 11.55
CA ASP A 23 -2.79 16.90 12.52
C ASP A 23 -2.64 17.36 13.98
N ASP A 24 -1.82 18.39 14.22
CA ASP A 24 -1.58 18.99 15.55
C ASP A 24 -2.54 20.15 15.92
N LEU A 25 -3.47 20.55 15.04
CA LEU A 25 -4.41 21.65 15.32
C LEU A 25 -5.55 21.17 16.22
N THR A 26 -5.96 22.01 17.17
CA THR A 26 -7.16 21.76 17.97
C THR A 26 -8.41 21.89 17.11
N ASN A 27 -9.47 21.15 17.48
CA ASN A 27 -10.78 21.23 16.81
C ASN A 27 -11.32 22.67 16.75
N GLU A 28 -10.98 23.53 17.71
CA GLU A 28 -11.37 24.95 17.74
C GLU A 28 -10.83 25.74 16.54
N ILE A 29 -9.58 25.50 16.15
CA ILE A 29 -8.97 26.15 14.98
C ILE A 29 -9.65 25.66 13.69
N TYR A 30 -10.02 24.38 13.63
CA TYR A 30 -10.79 23.84 12.50
C TYR A 30 -12.18 24.49 12.39
N TYR A 31 -12.87 24.69 13.50
CA TYR A 31 -14.15 25.38 13.52
C TYR A 31 -14.01 26.84 13.08
N GLU A 32 -12.99 27.55 13.56
CA GLU A 32 -12.74 28.93 13.14
C GLU A 32 -12.47 29.00 11.62
N ILE A 33 -11.70 28.06 11.07
CA ILE A 33 -11.48 27.95 9.61
C ILE A 33 -12.81 27.71 8.88
N PHE A 34 -13.68 26.85 9.42
CA PHE A 34 -14.98 26.58 8.81
C PHE A 34 -15.95 27.77 8.90
N ASP A 35 -15.85 28.61 9.93
CA ASP A 35 -16.66 29.83 10.04
C ASP A 35 -16.33 30.85 8.92
N TYR A 36 -15.11 30.83 8.38
CA TYR A 36 -14.75 31.65 7.21
C TYR A 36 -15.20 31.05 5.87
N LEU A 37 -15.75 29.84 5.85
CA LEU A 37 -16.21 29.16 4.65
C LEU A 37 -17.74 29.16 4.57
N THR A 38 -18.28 29.30 3.36
CA THR A 38 -19.72 29.06 3.19
C THR A 38 -20.01 27.56 3.30
N TYR A 39 -21.23 27.21 3.70
CA TYR A 39 -21.69 25.82 3.70
C TYR A 39 -21.41 25.11 2.36
N ASN A 40 -21.62 25.81 1.25
CA ASN A 40 -21.37 25.27 -0.08
C ASN A 40 -19.88 24.97 -0.33
N ASP A 41 -18.98 25.82 0.17
CA ASP A 41 -17.53 25.62 0.04
C ASP A 41 -17.07 24.40 0.83
N VAL A 42 -17.60 24.22 2.05
CA VAL A 42 -17.34 23.06 2.90
C VAL A 42 -17.79 21.78 2.19
N ILE A 43 -19.05 21.72 1.75
CA ILE A 43 -19.60 20.54 1.06
C ILE A 43 -18.85 20.22 -0.23
N LYS A 44 -18.53 21.24 -1.04
CA LYS A 44 -17.77 21.07 -2.28
C LYS A 44 -16.36 20.54 -2.02
N SER A 45 -15.71 21.01 -0.96
CA SER A 45 -14.37 20.54 -0.56
C SER A 45 -14.38 19.07 -0.16
N PHE A 46 -15.35 18.64 0.65
CA PHE A 46 -15.52 17.22 1.01
C PHE A 46 -15.89 16.35 -0.19
N SER A 47 -16.76 16.83 -1.08
CA SER A 47 -17.11 16.13 -2.32
C SER A 47 -15.89 15.92 -3.21
N ASN A 48 -15.07 16.96 -3.40
CA ASN A 48 -13.83 16.86 -4.17
C ASN A 48 -12.83 15.90 -3.54
N LEU A 49 -12.68 15.94 -2.21
CA LEU A 49 -11.82 15.02 -1.47
C LEU A 49 -12.28 13.56 -1.65
N ASN A 50 -13.58 13.30 -1.51
CA ASN A 50 -14.18 11.99 -1.72
C ASN A 50 -13.96 11.50 -3.16
N ASN A 51 -14.18 12.35 -4.16
CA ASN A 51 -13.94 12.02 -5.56
C ASN A 51 -12.48 11.67 -5.82
N ARG A 52 -11.54 12.41 -5.23
CA ARG A 52 -10.12 12.10 -5.30
C ARG A 52 -9.80 10.75 -4.67
N PHE A 53 -10.35 10.42 -3.51
CA PHE A 53 -10.16 9.10 -2.89
C PHE A 53 -10.74 7.98 -3.75
N LYS A 54 -11.94 8.16 -4.31
CA LYS A 54 -12.53 7.20 -5.25
C LYS A 54 -11.64 6.94 -6.46
N GLN A 55 -11.06 7.99 -7.04
CA GLN A 55 -10.11 7.85 -8.15
C GLN A 55 -8.83 7.12 -7.74
N ILE A 56 -8.27 7.44 -6.57
CA ILE A 56 -7.07 6.77 -6.05
C ILE A 56 -7.34 5.28 -5.80
N ILE A 57 -8.46 4.95 -5.16
CA ILE A 57 -8.84 3.56 -4.87
C ILE A 57 -9.12 2.79 -6.17
N GLY A 58 -9.88 3.38 -7.09
CA GLY A 58 -10.21 2.75 -8.37
C GLY A 58 -8.97 2.44 -9.23
N ASN A 59 -7.94 3.28 -9.12
CA ASN A 59 -6.67 3.09 -9.81
C ASN A 59 -5.61 2.36 -8.98
N TYR A 60 -5.92 1.90 -7.76
CA TYR A 60 -4.96 1.22 -6.90
C TYR A 60 -4.81 -0.24 -7.37
N PRO A 61 -3.66 -0.63 -7.98
CA PRO A 61 -3.46 -2.00 -8.45
C PRO A 61 -3.10 -2.89 -7.27
N HIS A 62 -4.12 -3.32 -6.53
CA HIS A 62 -3.97 -4.02 -5.26
C HIS A 62 -3.73 -5.51 -5.42
N ASN A 63 -4.10 -6.09 -6.57
CA ASN A 63 -3.94 -7.51 -6.84
C ASN A 63 -3.02 -7.71 -8.02
N ILE A 64 -1.84 -8.29 -7.76
CA ILE A 64 -0.82 -8.57 -8.76
C ILE A 64 -0.84 -10.06 -9.03
N ASN A 65 -1.19 -10.42 -10.27
CA ASN A 65 -0.98 -11.75 -10.80
C ASN A 65 0.28 -11.72 -11.68
N LEU A 66 1.35 -12.38 -11.25
CA LEU A 66 2.62 -12.42 -11.99
C LEU A 66 2.49 -13.07 -13.37
N GLU A 67 1.38 -13.76 -13.66
CA GLU A 67 1.06 -14.26 -14.99
C GLU A 67 0.72 -13.15 -16.00
N ILE A 68 0.06 -12.09 -15.53
CA ILE A 68 -0.54 -11.04 -16.37
C ILE A 68 0.25 -9.73 -16.22
N ASP A 69 0.63 -9.39 -15.00
CA ASP A 69 1.17 -8.09 -14.62
C ASP A 69 2.70 -8.05 -14.77
N LYS A 70 3.16 -7.39 -15.84
CA LYS A 70 4.60 -7.18 -16.08
C LYS A 70 5.15 -5.93 -15.40
N ASN A 71 4.31 -4.91 -15.26
CA ASN A 71 4.68 -3.64 -14.61
C ASN A 71 4.19 -3.66 -13.15
N ILE A 72 5.06 -4.11 -12.26
CA ILE A 72 4.68 -4.34 -10.87
C ILE A 72 4.79 -3.02 -10.09
N PRO A 73 3.71 -2.57 -9.43
CA PRO A 73 3.69 -1.31 -8.70
C PRO A 73 4.62 -1.35 -7.48
N ARG A 74 4.89 -0.16 -6.95
CA ARG A 74 5.69 -0.01 -5.71
C ARG A 74 5.02 -0.66 -4.50
N PHE A 75 3.68 -0.70 -4.46
CA PHE A 75 2.92 -1.24 -3.34
C PHE A 75 2.06 -2.40 -3.83
N ILE A 76 2.35 -3.59 -3.33
CA ILE A 76 1.59 -4.81 -3.63
C ILE A 76 0.77 -5.14 -2.38
N ARG A 77 -0.55 -5.28 -2.51
CA ARG A 77 -1.42 -5.70 -1.39
C ARG A 77 -1.70 -7.20 -1.43
N SER A 78 -1.92 -7.74 -2.62
CA SER A 78 -2.17 -9.15 -2.87
C SER A 78 -1.27 -9.62 -4.01
N LEU A 79 -0.58 -10.74 -3.80
CA LEU A 79 0.32 -11.33 -4.77
C LEU A 79 -0.11 -12.75 -5.10
N LYS A 80 -0.24 -13.06 -6.38
CA LYS A 80 -0.56 -14.38 -6.89
C LYS A 80 0.58 -14.93 -7.73
N ILE A 81 1.05 -16.12 -7.36
CA ILE A 81 2.12 -16.87 -8.02
C ILE A 81 1.61 -18.29 -8.30
N THR A 82 1.52 -18.66 -9.57
CA THR A 82 0.88 -19.90 -10.02
C THR A 82 1.75 -20.77 -10.91
N LEU A 83 2.89 -20.27 -11.39
CA LEU A 83 3.75 -20.96 -12.35
C LEU A 83 5.22 -20.75 -12.00
N ASN A 84 6.06 -21.77 -12.24
CA ASN A 84 7.50 -21.68 -11.98
C ASN A 84 8.18 -20.58 -12.81
N SER A 85 7.68 -20.29 -14.01
CA SER A 85 8.19 -19.20 -14.86
C SER A 85 8.05 -17.81 -14.24
N GLN A 86 7.20 -17.65 -13.22
CA GLN A 86 6.99 -16.39 -12.51
C GLN A 86 8.00 -16.18 -11.38
N LEU A 87 8.80 -17.20 -11.03
CA LEU A 87 9.78 -17.11 -9.95
C LEU A 87 10.88 -16.09 -10.27
N ASP A 88 11.30 -15.98 -11.53
CA ASP A 88 12.29 -14.97 -11.93
C ASP A 88 11.76 -13.55 -11.73
N LEU A 89 10.49 -13.33 -12.10
CA LEU A 89 9.81 -12.06 -11.88
C LEU A 89 9.64 -11.78 -10.39
N PHE A 90 9.23 -12.77 -9.60
CA PHE A 90 9.19 -12.68 -8.14
C PHE A 90 10.57 -12.29 -7.59
N ASN A 91 11.64 -12.97 -8.02
CA ASN A 91 13.01 -12.73 -7.59
C ASN A 91 13.49 -11.31 -7.91
N SER A 92 12.99 -10.69 -8.98
CA SER A 92 13.29 -9.29 -9.31
C SER A 92 12.63 -8.26 -8.36
N LEU A 93 11.60 -8.65 -7.61
CA LEU A 93 10.89 -7.75 -6.69
C LEU A 93 11.77 -7.28 -5.54
N LYS A 94 11.65 -6.00 -5.20
CA LYS A 94 12.39 -5.39 -4.10
C LYS A 94 11.66 -5.60 -2.79
N THR A 95 12.42 -5.69 -1.69
CA THR A 95 11.88 -5.90 -0.34
C THR A 95 10.84 -4.85 0.07
N ASN A 96 11.02 -3.60 -0.38
CA ASN A 96 10.08 -2.50 -0.10
C ASN A 96 8.70 -2.69 -0.77
N GLN A 97 8.58 -3.50 -1.82
CA GLN A 97 7.31 -3.80 -2.47
C GLN A 97 6.44 -4.75 -1.65
N PHE A 98 7.04 -5.50 -0.71
CA PHE A 98 6.34 -6.41 0.18
C PHE A 98 5.84 -5.75 1.48
N LEU A 99 6.21 -4.49 1.77
CA LEU A 99 5.81 -3.77 3.00
C LEU A 99 4.30 -3.48 3.12
N SER A 100 3.57 -3.62 2.03
CA SER A 100 2.11 -3.48 2.01
C SER A 100 1.39 -4.80 1.78
N LEU A 101 2.15 -5.90 1.65
CA LEU A 101 1.58 -7.19 1.28
C LEU A 101 0.74 -7.71 2.45
N ARG A 102 -0.51 -8.07 2.15
CA ARG A 102 -1.49 -8.62 3.09
C ARG A 102 -1.97 -10.01 2.69
N SER A 103 -1.94 -10.33 1.40
CA SER A 103 -2.41 -11.61 0.90
C SER A 103 -1.43 -12.22 -0.10
N LEU A 104 -1.19 -13.52 0.04
CA LEU A 104 -0.33 -14.30 -0.84
C LEU A 104 -1.06 -15.56 -1.30
N THR A 105 -1.14 -15.75 -2.61
CA THR A 105 -1.72 -16.95 -3.25
C THR A 105 -0.61 -17.66 -4.00
N ILE A 106 -0.31 -18.89 -3.60
CA ILE A 106 0.70 -19.74 -4.23
C ILE A 106 0.04 -21.02 -4.72
N SER A 107 0.33 -21.47 -5.93
CA SER A 107 -0.15 -22.76 -6.44
C SER A 107 0.77 -23.33 -7.52
N ASN A 108 0.73 -24.64 -7.73
CA ASN A 108 1.49 -25.38 -8.73
C ASN A 108 3.02 -25.18 -8.66
N LEU A 109 3.54 -24.86 -7.48
CA LEU A 109 4.97 -24.75 -7.23
C LEU A 109 5.48 -25.97 -6.46
N ARG A 110 6.78 -26.23 -6.56
CA ARG A 110 7.47 -27.23 -5.74
C ARG A 110 7.69 -26.70 -4.33
N TYR A 111 7.87 -27.63 -3.40
CA TYR A 111 8.08 -27.34 -1.99
C TYR A 111 9.20 -26.31 -1.72
N ASN A 112 10.37 -26.52 -2.33
CA ASN A 112 11.53 -25.64 -2.14
C ASN A 112 11.25 -24.21 -2.63
N GLU A 113 10.43 -24.06 -3.67
CA GLU A 113 10.06 -22.77 -4.25
C GLU A 113 9.09 -22.02 -3.32
N ILE A 114 8.12 -22.74 -2.74
CA ILE A 114 7.19 -22.19 -1.74
C ILE A 114 7.96 -21.67 -0.53
N ASN A 115 8.88 -22.47 0.03
CA ASN A 115 9.70 -22.05 1.16
C ASN A 115 10.57 -20.85 0.82
N HIS A 116 11.16 -20.82 -0.37
CA HIS A 116 11.92 -19.66 -0.84
C HIS A 116 11.06 -18.39 -0.89
N ILE A 117 9.82 -18.48 -1.39
CA ILE A 117 8.87 -17.36 -1.42
C ILE A 117 8.53 -16.88 0.00
N LEU A 118 8.15 -17.80 0.88
CA LEU A 118 7.70 -17.48 2.24
C LEU A 118 8.81 -16.87 3.09
N ASN A 119 10.05 -17.34 2.94
CA ASN A 119 11.21 -16.80 3.65
C ASN A 119 11.60 -15.38 3.21
N ARG A 120 11.16 -14.95 2.03
CA ARG A 120 11.47 -13.63 1.50
C ARG A 120 10.44 -12.57 1.88
N ILE A 121 9.24 -12.99 2.24
CA ILE A 121 8.12 -12.12 2.54
C ILE A 121 8.04 -11.89 4.05
N PRO A 122 7.89 -10.64 4.53
CA PRO A 122 7.67 -10.37 5.94
C PRO A 122 6.33 -10.97 6.40
N SER A 123 6.38 -12.07 7.15
CA SER A 123 5.20 -12.81 7.63
C SER A 123 4.34 -12.03 8.62
N THR A 124 4.93 -11.06 9.34
CA THR A 124 4.25 -10.24 10.36
C THR A 124 3.08 -9.42 9.83
N GLN A 125 2.99 -9.25 8.52
CA GLN A 125 1.99 -8.41 7.87
C GLN A 125 0.98 -9.18 7.03
N LEU A 126 1.20 -10.48 6.83
CA LEU A 126 0.31 -11.31 6.03
C LEU A 126 -0.94 -11.65 6.83
N GLU A 127 -2.09 -11.24 6.30
CA GLU A 127 -3.41 -11.57 6.83
C GLU A 127 -3.91 -12.90 6.24
N TYR A 128 -3.54 -13.21 5.00
CA TYR A 128 -4.00 -14.40 4.28
C TYR A 128 -2.88 -15.06 3.49
N ILE A 129 -2.76 -16.38 3.62
CA ILE A 129 -1.93 -17.21 2.75
C ILE A 129 -2.79 -18.35 2.22
N TYR A 130 -2.90 -18.44 0.90
CA TYR A 130 -3.50 -19.58 0.22
C TYR A 130 -2.41 -20.37 -0.49
N ILE A 131 -2.31 -21.66 -0.16
CA ILE A 131 -1.40 -22.60 -0.81
C ILE A 131 -2.26 -23.66 -1.49
N GLY A 132 -2.30 -23.62 -2.82
CA GLY A 132 -3.00 -24.58 -3.67
C GLY A 132 -2.19 -25.87 -3.87
N ILE A 133 -2.56 -26.66 -4.88
CA ILE A 133 -1.93 -27.94 -5.18
C ILE A 133 -0.42 -27.74 -5.42
N CYS A 134 0.41 -28.37 -4.60
CA CYS A 134 1.85 -28.35 -4.73
C CYS A 134 2.33 -29.52 -5.59
N VAL A 135 3.36 -29.29 -6.40
CA VAL A 135 4.06 -30.38 -7.08
C VAL A 135 4.92 -31.09 -6.03
N ASN A 136 4.49 -32.29 -5.62
CA ASN A 136 5.14 -33.07 -4.56
C ASN A 136 6.44 -33.70 -5.06
N ASP A 137 7.57 -33.33 -4.44
CA ASP A 137 8.81 -34.10 -4.57
C ASP A 137 9.02 -35.04 -3.37
N GLN A 138 8.62 -34.68 -2.13
CA GLN A 138 8.57 -35.58 -0.96
C GLN A 138 7.50 -35.10 0.07
N LYS A 139 6.59 -36.00 0.47
CA LYS A 139 5.59 -35.78 1.53
C LYS A 139 6.28 -35.98 2.90
N GLU A 140 6.18 -35.03 3.84
CA GLU A 140 5.66 -35.32 5.21
C GLU A 140 5.75 -34.21 6.27
N ASP A 141 6.58 -33.15 6.16
CA ASP A 141 6.81 -32.26 7.33
C ASP A 141 6.37 -30.78 7.22
N PHE A 142 5.61 -30.38 6.19
CA PHE A 142 5.32 -28.96 5.91
C PHE A 142 4.55 -28.21 7.02
N PHE A 143 3.53 -28.82 7.63
CA PHE A 143 2.64 -28.10 8.56
C PHE A 143 3.12 -28.07 10.02
N LYS A 144 4.19 -28.78 10.39
CA LYS A 144 4.68 -28.77 11.78
C LYS A 144 5.37 -27.46 12.17
N ASN A 145 5.88 -26.70 11.19
CA ASN A 145 6.62 -25.47 11.43
C ASN A 145 5.83 -24.18 11.15
N PHE A 146 4.62 -24.28 10.59
CA PHE A 146 3.72 -23.15 10.40
C PHE A 146 2.65 -23.11 11.50
N ILE A 147 3.08 -22.81 12.73
CA ILE A 147 2.14 -22.37 13.76
C ILE A 147 1.83 -20.90 13.45
N PHE A 148 0.72 -20.65 12.76
CA PHE A 148 0.07 -19.36 12.86
C PHE A 148 -0.40 -19.21 14.30
N THR A 149 0.28 -18.39 15.10
CA THR A 149 -0.31 -17.87 16.33
C THR A 149 -1.44 -16.95 15.90
N THR A 150 -2.64 -17.48 15.77
CA THR A 150 -3.85 -16.67 15.81
C THR A 150 -3.90 -16.09 17.21
N ASN A 151 -3.49 -14.83 17.37
CA ASN A 151 -3.79 -14.06 18.56
C ASN A 151 -5.31 -13.84 18.61
N THR A 152 -6.04 -14.84 19.11
CA THR A 152 -7.39 -14.64 19.64
C THR A 152 -7.24 -14.18 21.08
N ASN A 153 -6.86 -12.92 21.26
CA ASN A 153 -7.08 -12.23 22.53
C ASN A 153 -8.33 -11.36 22.35
N SER A 154 -9.46 -11.94 22.73
CA SER A 154 -10.68 -11.25 23.16
C SER A 154 -10.87 -11.53 24.64
#